data_AF-A0A435TC73-F1
#
_entry.id   AF-A0A435TC73-F1
#
_cell.length_a   1.000
_cell.length_b   1.000
_cell.length_c   1.000
_cell.angle_alpha   90.00
_cell.angle_beta   90.00
_cell.angle_gamma   90.00
#
_symmetry.space_group_name_H-M   'P 1'
#
loop_
_entity.id
_entity.type
_entity.pdbx_description
1 polymer ?
#
loop_
_entity_poly.entity_id
_entity_poly.type
_entity_poly.pdbx_seq_one_letter_code
_entity_poly.pdbx_strand_id
1 'polypeptide(L)'
;RVDSVGAAEQRTVGGLQSNTVGATRSVSVGLSQSHSVGTSDSWEIGTAQNVKIGSDQSFKIGGALTSEIGKERSAKVGADDVTEIGGSRALKIAKGSLVEVGEDGLIKIGQDLVIEAGDSIIIKCGSAAIGLKKDGTISIDGKNISINGSGKITVKASSDITMKGSKINQN
;
A
#
# COMPACT_ATOMS: atom_id res chain seq x y z
N ARG A 1 -5.39 -33.87 38.04
CA ARG A 1 -4.12 -33.72 38.78
C ARG A 1 -3.85 -32.24 38.94
N VAL A 2 -3.30 -31.81 40.08
CA VAL A 2 -2.85 -30.44 40.31
C VAL A 2 -1.39 -30.53 40.71
N ASP A 3 -0.53 -29.79 40.04
CA ASP A 3 0.90 -29.69 40.35
C ASP A 3 1.19 -28.23 40.71
N SER A 4 1.97 -28.00 41.75
CA SER A 4 2.38 -26.67 42.19
C SER A 4 3.87 -26.66 42.48
N VAL A 5 4.57 -25.61 42.02
CA VAL A 5 6.00 -25.39 42.25
C VAL A 5 6.15 -24.05 42.95
N GLY A 6 6.75 -24.05 44.15
CA GLY A 6 6.93 -22.82 44.95
C GLY A 6 8.14 -21.97 44.56
N ALA A 7 8.98 -22.44 43.65
CA ALA A 7 10.21 -21.79 43.18
C ALA A 7 10.42 -22.09 41.67
N ALA A 8 11.66 -22.14 41.20
CA ALA A 8 11.98 -22.43 39.80
C ALA A 8 11.71 -23.90 39.43
N GLU A 9 11.21 -24.14 38.21
CA GLU A 9 11.11 -25.46 37.58
C GLU A 9 11.98 -25.50 36.32
N GLN A 10 12.75 -26.58 36.15
CA GLN A 10 13.46 -26.87 34.90
C GLN A 10 13.02 -28.24 34.39
N ARG A 11 12.75 -28.33 33.09
CA ARG A 11 12.43 -29.59 32.40
C ARG A 11 13.28 -29.74 31.15
N THR A 12 13.94 -30.88 31.03
CA THR A 12 14.72 -31.26 29.84
C THR A 12 14.14 -32.52 29.23
N VAL A 13 13.92 -32.51 27.92
CA VAL A 13 13.51 -33.68 27.15
C VAL A 13 14.59 -33.96 26.11
N GLY A 14 15.29 -35.10 26.24
CA GLY A 14 16.40 -35.46 25.34
C GLY A 14 15.96 -36.09 24.01
N GLY A 15 14.65 -36.26 23.81
CA GLY A 15 14.05 -36.87 22.61
C GLY A 15 12.78 -36.14 22.20
N LEU A 16 11.92 -36.83 21.45
CA LEU A 16 10.65 -36.26 20.97
C LEU A 16 9.67 -36.01 22.13
N GLN A 17 9.02 -34.85 22.11
CA GLN A 17 7.90 -34.52 23.00
C GLN A 17 6.62 -34.34 22.17
N SER A 18 5.53 -34.99 22.58
CA SER A 18 4.19 -34.77 22.04
C SER A 18 3.23 -34.39 23.17
N ASN A 19 2.33 -33.46 22.91
CA ASN A 19 1.34 -33.00 23.89
C ASN A 19 -0.04 -32.86 23.23
N THR A 20 -1.02 -33.59 23.75
CA THR A 20 -2.41 -33.56 23.28
C THR A 20 -3.30 -32.94 24.34
N VAL A 21 -4.06 -31.93 23.96
CA VAL A 21 -5.10 -31.32 24.82
C VAL A 21 -6.45 -31.61 24.18
N GLY A 22 -7.30 -32.41 24.83
CA GLY A 22 -8.59 -32.83 24.27
C GLY A 22 -9.69 -31.76 24.27
N ALA A 23 -9.49 -30.66 25.00
CA ALA A 23 -10.43 -29.55 25.07
C ALA A 23 -9.65 -28.22 25.06
N THR A 24 -9.68 -27.45 26.15
CA THR A 24 -9.08 -26.11 26.22
C THR A 24 -7.72 -26.13 26.92
N ARG A 25 -6.77 -25.35 26.38
CA ARG A 25 -5.50 -25.00 27.05
C ARG A 25 -5.50 -23.51 27.35
N SER A 26 -5.20 -23.14 28.59
CA SER A 26 -4.94 -21.75 29.00
C SER A 26 -3.52 -21.64 29.56
N VAL A 27 -2.84 -20.55 29.22
CA VAL A 27 -1.49 -20.23 29.71
C VAL A 27 -1.48 -18.77 30.13
N SER A 28 -1.02 -18.51 31.35
CA SER A 28 -0.79 -17.15 31.85
C SER A 28 0.68 -17.03 32.27
N VAL A 29 1.29 -15.91 31.90
CA VAL A 29 2.69 -15.60 32.19
C VAL A 29 2.73 -14.27 32.91
N GLY A 30 3.29 -14.25 34.13
CA GLY A 30 3.26 -13.06 34.98
C GLY A 30 4.27 -11.97 34.61
N LEU A 31 5.40 -12.33 33.99
CA LEU A 31 6.48 -11.39 33.66
C LEU A 31 6.85 -11.43 32.17
N SER A 32 7.50 -12.50 31.72
CA SER A 32 8.03 -12.60 30.35
C SER A 32 8.03 -14.04 29.84
N GLN A 33 7.88 -14.20 28.52
CA GLN A 33 8.02 -15.48 27.83
C GLN A 33 9.01 -15.33 26.67
N SER A 34 9.88 -16.31 26.49
CA SER A 34 10.74 -16.45 25.32
C SER A 34 10.51 -17.82 24.68
N HIS A 35 10.55 -17.87 23.36
CA HIS A 35 10.44 -19.08 22.57
C HIS A 35 11.54 -19.05 21.50
N SER A 36 12.37 -20.09 21.48
CA SER A 36 13.42 -20.26 20.49
C SER A 36 13.26 -21.61 19.83
N VAL A 37 13.28 -21.62 18.50
CA VAL A 37 13.15 -22.81 17.65
C VAL A 37 14.38 -22.86 16.75
N GLY A 38 15.08 -23.99 16.74
CA GLY A 38 16.36 -24.12 16.04
C GLY A 38 16.26 -24.31 14.53
N THR A 39 15.13 -24.82 14.03
CA THR A 39 14.96 -25.18 12.61
C THR A 39 13.69 -24.56 12.00
N SER A 40 12.51 -25.04 12.38
CA SER A 40 11.24 -24.65 11.79
C SER A 40 10.13 -24.60 12.83
N ASP A 41 9.30 -23.55 12.77
CA ASP A 41 8.09 -23.40 13.58
C ASP A 41 6.87 -23.33 12.66
N SER A 42 5.85 -24.14 12.92
CA SER A 42 4.67 -24.26 12.08
C SER A 42 3.40 -24.26 12.92
N TRP A 43 2.44 -23.44 12.52
CA TRP A 43 1.19 -23.24 13.25
C TRP A 43 0.01 -23.47 12.30
N GLU A 44 -0.90 -24.34 12.70
CA GLU A 44 -2.16 -24.56 12.02
C GLU A 44 -3.31 -24.17 12.96
N ILE A 45 -4.15 -23.23 12.50
CA ILE A 45 -5.28 -22.72 13.26
C ILE A 45 -6.55 -23.04 12.45
N GLY A 46 -7.42 -23.89 12.99
CA GLY A 46 -8.59 -24.36 12.26
C GLY A 46 -9.72 -23.34 12.10
N THR A 47 -9.82 -22.33 12.97
CA THR A 47 -10.93 -21.35 12.95
C THR A 47 -10.45 -19.90 12.94
N ALA A 48 -9.86 -19.43 14.04
CA ALA A 48 -9.48 -18.02 14.19
C ALA A 48 -8.28 -17.84 15.11
N GLN A 49 -7.45 -16.84 14.79
CA GLN A 49 -6.37 -16.35 15.62
C GLN A 49 -6.61 -14.87 15.94
N ASN A 50 -6.54 -14.49 17.22
CA ASN A 50 -6.64 -13.10 17.65
C ASN A 50 -5.38 -12.77 18.45
N VAL A 51 -4.70 -11.69 18.09
CA VAL A 51 -3.49 -11.22 18.77
C VAL A 51 -3.71 -9.80 19.22
N LYS A 52 -3.49 -9.54 20.52
CA LYS A 52 -3.52 -8.20 21.10
C LYS A 52 -2.16 -7.93 21.73
N ILE A 53 -1.49 -6.88 21.24
CA ILE A 53 -0.24 -6.37 21.80
C ILE A 53 -0.54 -5.03 22.47
N GLY A 54 -0.04 -4.84 23.69
CA GLY A 54 -0.31 -3.63 24.49
C GLY A 54 0.64 -2.46 24.24
N SER A 55 1.82 -2.75 23.68
CA SER A 55 2.83 -1.76 23.29
C SER A 55 3.34 -2.12 21.89
N ASP A 56 4.57 -2.57 21.76
CA ASP A 56 5.24 -2.65 20.46
C ASP A 56 5.34 -4.09 19.95
N GLN A 57 5.32 -4.22 18.63
CA GLN A 57 5.61 -5.47 17.93
C GLN A 57 6.63 -5.21 16.83
N SER A 58 7.66 -6.05 16.76
CA SER A 58 8.68 -5.98 15.72
C SER A 58 8.83 -7.33 15.05
N PHE A 59 9.02 -7.32 13.73
CA PHE A 59 9.37 -8.51 12.96
C PHE A 59 10.69 -8.28 12.23
N LYS A 60 11.57 -9.27 12.29
CA LYS A 60 12.79 -9.31 11.48
C LYS A 60 12.83 -10.63 10.73
N ILE A 61 12.69 -10.56 9.41
CA ILE A 61 12.72 -11.71 8.52
C ILE A 61 14.05 -11.65 7.76
N GLY A 62 14.88 -12.68 7.91
CA GLY A 62 16.17 -12.75 7.22
C GLY A 62 16.08 -13.27 5.77
N GLY A 63 14.96 -13.90 5.42
CA GLY A 63 14.66 -14.41 4.08
C GLY A 63 13.43 -13.74 3.47
N ALA A 64 12.66 -14.50 2.69
CA ALA A 64 11.42 -14.02 2.08
C ALA A 64 10.23 -14.10 3.04
N LEU A 65 9.25 -13.20 2.85
CA LEU A 65 7.94 -13.24 3.48
C LEU A 65 6.87 -13.33 2.38
N THR A 66 6.02 -14.36 2.45
CA THR A 66 4.83 -14.51 1.59
C THR A 66 3.59 -14.44 2.45
N SER A 67 2.58 -13.69 2.01
CA SER A 67 1.29 -13.58 2.69
C SER A 67 0.16 -13.76 1.67
N GLU A 68 -0.71 -14.73 1.94
CA GLU A 68 -1.90 -15.00 1.14
C GLU A 68 -3.14 -14.75 1.99
N ILE A 69 -4.02 -13.86 1.53
CA ILE A 69 -5.28 -13.54 2.19
C ILE A 69 -6.41 -13.94 1.24
N GLY A 70 -7.14 -15.00 1.58
CA GLY A 70 -8.19 -15.55 0.70
C GLY A 70 -9.47 -14.71 0.61
N LYS A 71 -9.63 -13.69 1.46
CA LYS A 71 -10.81 -12.80 1.46
C LYS A 71 -10.40 -11.33 1.51
N GLU A 72 -10.39 -10.74 2.71
CA GLU A 72 -10.22 -9.31 2.91
C GLU A 72 -9.05 -9.01 3.84
N ARG A 73 -8.31 -7.94 3.53
CA ARG A 73 -7.31 -7.34 4.41
C ARG A 73 -7.73 -5.90 4.69
N SER A 74 -7.87 -5.55 5.97
CA SER A 74 -8.08 -4.19 6.43
C SER A 74 -6.95 -3.79 7.37
N ALA A 75 -6.46 -2.56 7.24
CA ALA A 75 -5.42 -2.00 8.08
C ALA A 75 -5.82 -0.58 8.50
N LYS A 76 -5.73 -0.30 9.81
CA LYS A 76 -5.93 1.03 10.37
C LYS A 76 -4.66 1.42 11.13
N VAL A 77 -3.98 2.43 10.64
CA VAL A 77 -2.79 3.00 11.28
C VAL A 77 -3.20 4.32 11.92
N GLY A 78 -2.89 4.50 13.21
CA GLY A 78 -3.35 5.67 13.99
C GLY A 78 -2.44 6.89 13.87
N ALA A 79 -1.22 6.69 13.40
CA ALA A 79 -0.21 7.72 13.18
C ALA A 79 0.46 7.45 11.81
N ASP A 80 1.78 7.35 11.77
CA ASP A 80 2.53 7.24 10.51
C ASP A 80 2.61 5.81 9.96
N ASP A 81 2.51 5.67 8.64
CA ASP A 81 2.80 4.44 7.88
C ASP A 81 3.92 4.73 6.87
N VAL A 82 5.09 4.11 7.08
CA VAL A 82 6.27 4.29 6.23
C VAL A 82 6.64 2.97 5.59
N THR A 83 6.74 2.98 4.26
CA THR A 83 7.14 1.82 3.47
C THR A 83 8.36 2.16 2.63
N GLU A 84 9.48 1.48 2.89
CA GLU A 84 10.70 1.54 2.08
C GLU A 84 10.89 0.22 1.34
N ILE A 85 11.15 0.31 0.03
CA ILE A 85 11.35 -0.86 -0.83
C ILE A 85 12.66 -0.63 -1.59
N GLY A 86 13.70 -1.40 -1.25
CA GLY A 86 15.00 -1.33 -1.93
C GLY A 86 15.03 -1.97 -3.33
N GLY A 87 14.00 -2.76 -3.67
CA GLY A 87 13.83 -3.39 -4.98
C GLY A 87 12.65 -2.85 -5.77
N SER A 88 12.00 -3.69 -6.58
CA SER A 88 10.81 -3.32 -7.36
C SER A 88 9.51 -3.49 -6.58
N ARG A 89 8.53 -2.59 -6.81
CA ARG A 89 7.14 -2.75 -6.35
C ARG A 89 6.23 -2.99 -7.56
N ALA A 90 5.44 -4.06 -7.53
CA ALA A 90 4.37 -4.31 -8.49
C ALA A 90 3.03 -4.31 -7.75
N LEU A 91 2.02 -3.64 -8.32
CA LEU A 91 0.66 -3.58 -7.77
C LEU A 91 -0.34 -3.91 -8.88
N LYS A 92 -1.11 -4.98 -8.68
CA LYS A 92 -2.16 -5.41 -9.60
C LYS A 92 -3.51 -5.38 -8.89
N ILE A 93 -4.42 -4.57 -9.40
CA ILE A 93 -5.76 -4.39 -8.82
C ILE A 93 -6.77 -4.75 -9.91
N ALA A 94 -7.63 -5.73 -9.65
CA ALA A 94 -8.55 -6.27 -10.66
C ALA A 94 -9.85 -5.46 -10.81
N LYS A 95 -10.20 -4.64 -9.82
CA LYS A 95 -11.44 -3.84 -9.81
C LYS A 95 -11.12 -2.34 -9.80
N GLY A 96 -11.11 -1.71 -8.63
CA GLY A 96 -10.88 -0.26 -8.49
C GLY A 96 -9.86 0.07 -7.40
N SER A 97 -9.25 1.23 -7.52
CA SER A 97 -8.32 1.82 -6.54
C SER A 97 -8.77 3.25 -6.24
N LEU A 98 -8.87 3.60 -4.97
CA LEU A 98 -9.15 4.96 -4.50
C LEU A 98 -8.00 5.38 -3.58
N VAL A 99 -7.50 6.59 -3.79
CA VAL A 99 -6.49 7.21 -2.93
C VAL A 99 -7.03 8.59 -2.54
N GLU A 100 -7.33 8.76 -1.26
CA GLU A 100 -7.76 10.03 -0.68
C GLU A 100 -6.66 10.54 0.24
N VAL A 101 -6.22 11.77 -0.01
CA VAL A 101 -5.18 12.46 0.78
C VAL A 101 -5.81 13.74 1.32
N GLY A 102 -5.77 13.92 2.64
CA GLY A 102 -6.42 15.06 3.30
C GLY A 102 -5.67 16.38 3.18
N GLU A 103 -4.34 16.30 2.99
CA GLU A 103 -3.45 17.45 2.83
C GLU A 103 -2.65 17.31 1.52
N ASP A 104 -1.32 17.30 1.58
CA ASP A 104 -0.47 17.30 0.40
C ASP A 104 -0.10 15.89 -0.08
N GLY A 105 -0.07 15.71 -1.41
CA GLY A 105 0.43 14.51 -2.08
C GLY A 105 1.56 14.84 -3.05
N LEU A 106 2.67 14.11 -2.97
CA LEU A 106 3.81 14.25 -3.88
C LEU A 106 4.06 12.94 -4.65
N ILE A 107 4.14 13.03 -5.96
CA ILE A 107 4.63 11.95 -6.83
C ILE A 107 5.92 12.43 -7.47
N LYS A 108 7.05 11.90 -7.01
CA LYS A 108 8.37 12.17 -7.58
C LYS A 108 8.90 10.91 -8.27
N ILE A 109 9.13 11.01 -9.57
CA ILE A 109 9.65 9.92 -10.40
C ILE A 109 10.97 10.38 -11.02
N GLY A 110 12.02 9.59 -10.84
CA GLY A 110 13.36 9.95 -11.32
C GLY A 110 13.56 9.81 -12.83
N GLN A 111 12.82 8.88 -13.45
CA GLN A 111 12.83 8.60 -14.89
C GLN A 111 11.45 8.93 -15.48
N ASP A 112 10.84 7.99 -16.21
CA ASP A 112 9.58 8.23 -16.91
C ASP A 112 8.34 7.93 -16.06
N LEU A 113 7.33 8.80 -16.17
CA LEU A 113 5.96 8.54 -15.72
C LEU A 113 5.09 8.22 -16.94
N VAL A 114 4.64 6.98 -17.06
CA VAL A 114 3.69 6.55 -18.08
C VAL A 114 2.33 6.34 -17.44
N ILE A 115 1.30 7.02 -17.97
CA ILE A 115 -0.09 6.87 -17.56
C ILE A 115 -0.89 6.37 -18.76
N GLU A 116 -1.40 5.15 -18.68
CA GLU A 116 -2.26 4.54 -19.69
C GLU A 116 -3.64 4.27 -19.09
N ALA A 117 -4.69 4.71 -19.78
CA ALA A 117 -6.08 4.48 -19.39
C ALA A 117 -6.91 4.07 -20.60
N GLY A 118 -7.83 3.12 -20.41
CA GLY A 118 -8.64 2.57 -21.50
C GLY A 118 -9.73 3.52 -22.02
N ASP A 119 -10.24 4.42 -21.17
CA ASP A 119 -11.33 5.34 -21.55
C ASP A 119 -10.92 6.82 -21.49
N SER A 120 -10.39 7.29 -20.34
CA SER A 120 -9.99 8.69 -20.18
C SER A 120 -8.97 8.91 -19.06
N ILE A 121 -8.23 10.01 -19.15
CA ILE A 121 -7.38 10.56 -18.08
C ILE A 121 -7.90 11.97 -17.80
N ILE A 122 -8.18 12.30 -16.55
CA ILE A 122 -8.64 13.64 -16.14
C ILE A 122 -7.79 14.11 -14.95
N ILE A 123 -7.12 15.26 -15.12
CA ILE A 123 -6.40 15.96 -14.05
C ILE A 123 -7.22 17.20 -13.73
N LYS A 124 -7.78 17.29 -12.52
CA LYS A 124 -8.71 18.36 -12.13
C LYS A 124 -8.21 19.12 -10.91
N CYS A 125 -8.37 20.44 -10.92
CA CYS A 125 -8.13 21.32 -9.78
C CYS A 125 -9.25 22.37 -9.71
N GLY A 126 -10.20 22.19 -8.78
CA GLY A 126 -11.38 23.06 -8.70
C GLY A 126 -12.15 23.12 -10.02
N SER A 127 -12.19 24.29 -10.66
CA SER A 127 -12.83 24.52 -11.96
C SER A 127 -11.90 24.31 -13.17
N ALA A 128 -10.60 24.09 -12.96
CA ALA A 128 -9.65 23.81 -14.03
C ALA A 128 -9.52 22.29 -14.26
N ALA A 129 -9.32 21.89 -15.51
CA ALA A 129 -9.14 20.48 -15.87
C ALA A 129 -8.26 20.30 -17.12
N ILE A 130 -7.54 19.19 -17.15
CA ILE A 130 -6.90 18.63 -18.36
C ILE A 130 -7.51 17.25 -18.57
N GLY A 131 -8.10 17.01 -19.74
CA GLY A 131 -8.76 15.76 -20.10
C GLY A 131 -8.15 15.13 -21.34
N LEU A 132 -7.96 13.82 -21.33
CA LEU A 132 -7.61 12.99 -22.49
C LEU A 132 -8.68 11.91 -22.63
N LYS A 133 -9.16 11.68 -23.85
CA LYS A 133 -10.16 10.66 -24.16
C LYS A 133 -9.61 9.63 -25.14
N LYS A 134 -10.20 8.42 -25.13
CA LYS A 134 -9.86 7.34 -26.08
C LYS A 134 -10.05 7.68 -27.56
N ASP A 135 -10.85 8.70 -27.87
CA ASP A 135 -11.04 9.18 -29.25
C ASP A 135 -9.91 10.14 -29.71
N GLY A 136 -8.92 10.40 -28.86
CA GLY A 136 -7.81 11.30 -29.13
C GLY A 136 -8.07 12.77 -28.77
N THR A 137 -9.27 13.12 -28.31
CA THR A 137 -9.59 14.47 -27.87
C THR A 137 -8.79 14.83 -26.61
N ILE A 138 -8.12 15.98 -26.65
CA ILE A 138 -7.47 16.60 -25.50
C ILE A 138 -8.20 17.90 -25.18
N SER A 139 -8.65 18.07 -23.94
CA SER A 139 -9.25 19.33 -23.44
C SER A 139 -8.36 19.95 -22.37
N ILE A 140 -8.23 21.28 -22.41
CA ILE A 140 -7.52 22.06 -21.41
C ILE A 140 -8.44 23.23 -21.04
N ASP A 141 -9.04 23.15 -19.87
CA ASP A 141 -10.06 24.08 -19.39
C ASP A 141 -9.54 24.85 -18.18
N GLY A 142 -9.63 26.17 -18.23
CA GLY A 142 -9.20 27.04 -17.14
C GLY A 142 -9.59 28.50 -17.38
N LYS A 143 -9.64 29.31 -16.31
CA LYS A 143 -9.92 30.76 -16.41
C LYS A 143 -8.85 31.48 -17.24
N ASN A 144 -7.59 31.17 -16.96
CA ASN A 144 -6.42 31.69 -17.66
C ASN A 144 -5.56 30.49 -18.07
N ILE A 145 -5.10 30.47 -19.33
CA ILE A 145 -4.11 29.51 -19.83
C ILE A 145 -2.93 30.33 -20.36
N SER A 146 -1.75 30.15 -19.77
CA SER A 146 -0.51 30.82 -20.19
C SER A 146 0.43 29.80 -20.80
N ILE A 147 0.93 30.08 -22.00
CA ILE A 147 1.85 29.21 -22.74
C ILE A 147 3.09 30.04 -23.07
N ASN A 148 4.17 29.80 -22.33
CA ASN A 148 5.45 30.50 -22.51
C ASN A 148 6.50 29.52 -23.04
N GLY A 149 6.89 29.70 -24.31
CA GLY A 149 7.97 28.91 -24.93
C GLY A 149 9.21 29.77 -25.12
N SER A 150 10.38 29.29 -24.66
CA SER A 150 11.68 29.90 -24.99
C SER A 150 12.15 29.58 -26.41
N GLY A 151 11.68 28.45 -26.96
CA GLY A 151 11.89 28.05 -28.34
C GLY A 151 10.68 28.34 -29.24
N LYS A 152 10.58 27.61 -30.35
CA LYS A 152 9.48 27.73 -31.30
C LYS A 152 8.24 26.97 -30.82
N ILE A 153 7.08 27.64 -30.79
CA ILE A 153 5.76 27.00 -30.66
C ILE A 153 5.21 26.76 -32.07
N THR A 154 4.77 25.54 -32.38
CA THR A 154 4.20 25.18 -33.68
C THR A 154 2.81 24.59 -33.50
N VAL A 155 1.81 25.15 -34.17
CA VAL A 155 0.43 24.65 -34.20
C VAL A 155 0.09 24.27 -35.63
N LYS A 156 -0.31 23.02 -35.87
CA LYS A 156 -0.69 22.50 -37.19
C LYS A 156 -2.01 21.75 -37.08
N ALA A 157 -2.90 21.95 -38.03
CA ALA A 157 -4.11 21.16 -38.22
C ALA A 157 -4.21 20.72 -39.68
N SER A 158 -4.78 19.54 -39.93
CA SER A 158 -5.08 19.06 -41.30
C SER A 158 -6.32 19.73 -41.90
N SER A 159 -7.22 20.22 -41.04
CA SER A 159 -8.37 21.04 -41.39
C SER A 159 -8.16 22.42 -40.78
N ASP A 160 -9.03 22.87 -39.88
CA ASP A 160 -9.05 24.25 -39.43
C ASP A 160 -8.40 24.45 -38.06
N ILE A 161 -7.77 25.62 -37.89
CA ILE A 161 -7.47 26.20 -36.58
C ILE A 161 -8.48 27.32 -36.34
N THR A 162 -9.33 27.17 -35.33
CA THR A 162 -10.27 28.23 -34.92
C THR A 162 -9.75 28.94 -33.67
N MET A 163 -9.49 30.25 -33.77
CA MET A 163 -9.11 31.09 -32.65
C MET A 163 -10.17 32.18 -32.44
N LYS A 164 -10.73 32.26 -31.23
CA LYS A 164 -11.74 33.25 -30.86
C LYS A 164 -11.30 33.96 -29.59
N GLY A 165 -11.36 35.28 -29.62
CA GLY A 165 -11.12 36.15 -28.48
C GLY A 165 -11.66 37.54 -28.78
N SER A 166 -11.96 38.33 -27.74
CA SER A 166 -12.35 39.74 -27.93
C SER A 166 -11.22 40.56 -28.57
N LYS A 167 -9.97 40.13 -28.40
CA LYS A 167 -8.77 40.68 -29.06
C LYS A 167 -7.74 39.56 -29.27
N ILE A 168 -7.19 39.46 -30.47
CA ILE A 168 -6.07 38.57 -30.80
C ILE A 168 -4.92 39.45 -31.31
N ASN A 169 -3.81 39.49 -30.59
CA ASN A 169 -2.60 40.21 -31.00
C ASN A 169 -1.63 39.22 -31.66
N GLN A 170 -1.10 39.59 -32.82
CA GLN A 170 -0.02 38.88 -33.51
C GLN A 170 1.06 39.91 -33.80
N ASN A 171 2.24 39.74 -33.21
CA ASN A 171 3.37 40.67 -33.35
C ASN A 171 4.66 39.93 -33.65
#